data_AF-A0A1C5YM77-F1
#
_entry.id   AF-A0A1C5YM77-F1
#
_cell.length_a   1.000
_cell.length_b   1.000
_cell.length_c   1.000
_cell.angle_alpha   90.00
_cell.angle_beta   90.00
_cell.angle_gamma   90.00
#
_symmetry.space_group_name_H-M   'P 1'
#
loop_
_entity.id
_entity.type
_entity.pdbx_description
1 polymer ?
#
loop_
_entity_poly.entity_id
_entity_poly.type
_entity_poly.pdbx_seq_one_letter_code
_entity_poly.pdbx_strand_id
1 'polypeptide(L)'
;MAKKILVFLSQYREPPDMQLYSAPDGTAVSGALTNDAPLRYLLHKHPDTEELLCITTAKSAATFQRLEQLLREDGCSAECRKIAYDEAQSFEATVLPVVSASLQPGDQLLLDITGGLRDIILYLTLLCRIFTYRGIRITEAVYSNLNPPRIADATSLLQMFDLVGGMQELTSFGSVRTLRAYYARQKPDAAVEELLSSVEQLKECIDLCRTQKLMDGMERFRLALQNAAESNDPMLHVLLPVFRSKFGDKVDILQLIRWCIDSEMLQQALTIYNELIPELIYGDNGLVYATWAIPALTKNYATYETGQLVDGVLKMSQRHLAQQKERGRTAFDSQGLLDALRTEDDRRDLLYLLDTGIGETALPDYVCENLAAVCALAYDRSGEGPYDPDWVEQLPKNRRYLSTMQEWMESEQLETAERFLASLYRCPEKKRAKLLERPEWDFIPYHGKKMGFVKTIDQLGELMPLFGYDASIPVKRLQHILADYLYIRTLRNMANHANDSSTADQKQILEDLVEYQYPDPEEVGSAEAGRLLIQAVERLEQELYQ
;
A
#
# COMPACT_ATOMS: atom_id res chain seq x y z
N MET A 1 -9.67 29.94 -27.99
CA MET A 1 -10.48 29.20 -27.00
C MET A 1 -11.84 29.84 -27.05
N ALA A 2 -12.82 29.16 -27.63
CA ALA A 2 -14.14 29.74 -27.84
C ALA A 2 -15.07 29.36 -26.70
N LYS A 3 -15.98 30.27 -26.34
CA LYS A 3 -17.10 29.95 -25.45
C LYS A 3 -18.36 29.76 -26.30
N LYS A 4 -19.03 28.62 -26.11
CA LYS A 4 -20.17 28.21 -26.93
C LYS A 4 -21.33 27.77 -26.07
N ILE A 5 -22.55 27.93 -26.58
CA ILE A 5 -23.77 27.38 -25.97
C ILE A 5 -24.25 26.21 -26.82
N LEU A 6 -24.57 25.07 -26.21
CA LEU A 6 -25.29 23.98 -26.87
C LEU A 6 -26.72 23.93 -26.34
N VAL A 7 -27.69 23.97 -27.26
CA VAL A 7 -29.10 24.02 -26.92
C VAL A 7 -29.93 23.14 -27.86
N PHE A 8 -30.89 22.41 -27.29
CA PHE A 8 -31.94 21.77 -28.08
C PHE A 8 -33.19 22.64 -28.06
N LEU A 9 -33.62 23.09 -29.25
CA LEU A 9 -34.74 24.02 -29.37
C LEU A 9 -36.09 23.29 -29.32
N SER A 10 -36.96 23.78 -28.43
CA SER A 10 -38.34 23.34 -28.30
C SER A 10 -39.20 23.80 -29.48
N GLN A 11 -40.31 23.09 -29.72
CA GLN A 11 -41.31 23.53 -30.70
C GLN A 11 -41.92 24.88 -30.29
N TYR A 12 -42.07 25.77 -31.26
CA TYR A 12 -42.73 27.06 -31.07
C TYR A 12 -44.22 26.88 -30.79
N ARG A 13 -44.74 27.59 -29.78
CA ARG A 13 -46.17 27.64 -29.46
C ARG A 13 -46.67 29.06 -29.71
N GLU A 14 -47.71 29.21 -30.52
CA GLU A 14 -48.41 30.47 -30.75
C GLU A 14 -49.73 30.53 -29.96
N PRO A 15 -50.10 31.70 -29.41
CA PRO A 15 -49.32 32.94 -29.37
C PRO A 15 -48.13 32.85 -28.38
N PRO A 16 -47.04 33.61 -28.61
CA PRO A 16 -45.93 33.68 -27.67
C PRO A 16 -46.38 34.32 -26.35
N ASP A 17 -46.20 33.62 -25.24
CA ASP A 17 -46.54 34.11 -23.91
C ASP A 17 -45.27 34.64 -23.23
N MET A 18 -45.15 35.96 -23.12
CA MET A 18 -44.02 36.59 -22.43
C MET A 18 -44.12 36.34 -20.93
N GLN A 19 -43.21 35.52 -20.42
CA GLN A 19 -43.14 35.21 -19.00
C GLN A 19 -41.86 35.76 -18.39
N LEU A 20 -41.95 36.20 -17.14
CA LEU A 20 -40.81 36.67 -16.35
C LEU A 20 -40.29 35.51 -15.50
N TYR A 21 -39.00 35.20 -15.63
CA TYR A 21 -38.31 34.14 -14.90
C TYR A 21 -37.35 34.75 -13.88
N SER A 22 -37.36 34.24 -12.65
CA SER A 22 -36.28 34.52 -11.71
C SER A 22 -35.03 33.70 -12.06
N ALA A 23 -33.86 34.32 -12.09
CA ALA A 23 -32.59 33.67 -12.41
C ALA A 23 -31.76 33.31 -11.15
N PRO A 24 -30.77 32.40 -11.25
CA PRO A 24 -29.93 31.98 -10.12
C PRO A 24 -29.13 33.10 -9.46
N ASP A 25 -28.80 34.16 -10.19
CA ASP A 25 -28.09 35.34 -9.68
C ASP A 25 -29.02 36.40 -9.04
N GLY A 26 -30.31 36.10 -8.95
CA GLY A 26 -31.34 37.00 -8.42
C GLY A 26 -31.90 37.99 -9.45
N THR A 27 -31.43 37.99 -10.69
CA THR A 27 -31.99 38.81 -11.77
C THR A 27 -33.33 38.27 -12.26
N ALA A 28 -34.08 39.11 -12.98
CA ALA A 28 -35.32 38.72 -13.64
C ALA A 28 -35.13 38.78 -15.16
N VAL A 29 -35.39 37.68 -15.84
CA VAL A 29 -35.20 37.54 -17.29
C VAL A 29 -36.54 37.22 -17.93
N SER A 30 -36.93 38.01 -18.94
CA SER A 30 -38.16 37.77 -19.68
C SER A 30 -37.87 36.89 -20.89
N GLY A 31 -38.78 35.95 -21.18
CA GLY A 31 -38.67 35.06 -22.34
C GLY A 31 -40.03 34.80 -22.98
N ALA A 32 -40.05 34.85 -24.31
CA ALA A 32 -41.22 34.53 -25.13
C ALA A 32 -41.25 33.07 -25.59
N LEU A 33 -40.11 32.38 -25.53
CA LEU A 33 -39.94 30.97 -25.88
C LEU A 33 -39.46 30.19 -24.66
N THR A 34 -39.68 28.88 -24.66
CA THR A 34 -39.24 27.99 -23.58
C THR A 34 -37.73 28.10 -23.33
N ASN A 35 -36.93 28.19 -24.39
CA ASN A 35 -35.47 28.34 -24.34
C ASN A 35 -34.99 29.81 -24.23
N ASP A 36 -35.87 30.81 -24.36
CA ASP A 36 -35.46 32.21 -24.52
C ASP A 36 -34.83 32.79 -23.23
N ALA A 37 -35.54 32.65 -22.11
CA ALA A 37 -35.05 33.10 -20.81
C ALA A 37 -33.68 32.49 -20.40
N PRO A 38 -33.45 31.17 -20.47
CA PRO A 38 -32.16 30.58 -20.12
C PRO A 38 -31.04 30.99 -21.08
N LEU A 39 -31.31 31.11 -22.38
CA LEU A 39 -30.30 31.59 -23.34
C LEU A 39 -29.92 33.05 -23.08
N ARG A 40 -30.90 33.93 -22.85
CA ARG A 40 -30.65 35.33 -22.49
C ARG A 40 -29.84 35.45 -21.20
N TYR A 41 -30.16 34.65 -20.20
CA TYR A 41 -29.41 34.58 -18.95
C TYR A 41 -27.94 34.18 -19.19
N LEU A 42 -27.70 33.07 -19.90
CA LEU A 42 -26.35 32.60 -20.20
C LEU A 42 -25.55 33.63 -21.00
N LEU A 43 -26.15 34.25 -22.01
CA LEU A 43 -25.49 35.25 -22.85
C LEU A 43 -25.20 36.55 -22.10
N HIS A 44 -26.07 36.96 -21.18
CA HIS A 44 -25.83 38.12 -20.33
C HIS A 44 -24.67 37.89 -19.35
N LYS A 45 -24.64 36.71 -18.72
CA LYS A 45 -23.57 36.30 -17.80
C LYS A 45 -22.25 36.04 -18.52
N HIS A 46 -22.32 35.62 -19.78
CA HIS A 46 -21.17 35.29 -20.63
C HIS A 46 -21.23 36.05 -21.96
N PRO A 47 -20.98 37.37 -21.95
CA PRO A 47 -21.06 38.21 -23.15
C PRO A 47 -19.98 37.89 -24.19
N ASP A 48 -18.94 37.15 -23.80
CA ASP A 48 -17.86 36.64 -24.65
C ASP A 48 -18.22 35.32 -25.36
N THR A 49 -19.48 34.88 -25.31
CA THR A 49 -19.96 33.72 -26.07
C THR A 49 -19.88 34.00 -27.57
N GLU A 50 -19.17 33.15 -28.30
CA GLU A 50 -18.92 33.31 -29.74
C GLU A 50 -19.99 32.62 -30.59
N GLU A 51 -20.54 31.49 -30.13
CA GLU A 51 -21.38 30.63 -30.97
C GLU A 51 -22.48 29.90 -30.17
N LEU A 52 -23.68 29.81 -30.74
CA LEU A 52 -24.79 28.96 -30.29
C LEU A 52 -24.95 27.78 -31.26
N LEU A 53 -24.77 26.56 -30.75
CA LEU A 53 -25.03 25.31 -31.44
C LEU A 53 -26.48 24.88 -31.19
N CYS A 54 -27.38 25.22 -32.12
CA CYS A 54 -28.82 25.05 -31.97
C CYS A 54 -29.30 23.77 -32.65
N ILE A 55 -29.62 22.74 -31.86
CA ILE A 55 -30.22 21.50 -32.37
C ILE A 55 -31.71 21.72 -32.63
N THR A 56 -32.15 21.40 -33.84
CA THR A 56 -33.51 21.67 -34.33
C THR A 56 -34.12 20.42 -34.96
N THR A 57 -35.39 20.16 -34.70
CA THR A 57 -36.19 19.21 -35.47
C THR A 57 -37.00 19.96 -36.53
N ALA A 58 -37.70 19.22 -37.39
CA ALA A 58 -38.66 19.83 -38.32
C ALA A 58 -39.70 20.71 -37.59
N LYS A 59 -40.07 20.35 -36.35
CA LYS A 59 -41.07 21.07 -35.54
C LYS A 59 -40.50 22.34 -34.88
N SER A 60 -39.20 22.44 -34.66
CA SER A 60 -38.56 23.61 -34.03
C SER A 60 -37.80 24.50 -35.00
N ALA A 61 -37.93 24.28 -36.32
CA ALA A 61 -37.32 25.13 -37.34
C ALA A 61 -37.79 26.60 -37.27
N ALA A 62 -39.06 26.84 -36.98
CA ALA A 62 -39.60 28.19 -36.77
C ALA A 62 -39.07 28.84 -35.49
N THR A 63 -38.85 28.05 -34.43
CA THR A 63 -38.25 28.50 -33.17
C THR A 63 -36.85 29.07 -33.40
N PHE A 64 -36.03 28.41 -34.23
CA PHE A 64 -34.69 28.87 -34.57
C PHE A 64 -34.71 30.26 -35.23
N GLN A 65 -35.57 30.46 -36.23
CA GLN A 65 -35.69 31.75 -36.92
C GLN A 65 -36.13 32.87 -35.96
N ARG A 66 -37.09 32.57 -35.06
CA ARG A 66 -37.55 33.54 -34.07
C ARG A 66 -36.47 33.87 -33.04
N LEU A 67 -35.72 32.86 -32.58
CA LEU A 67 -34.60 33.03 -31.65
C LEU A 67 -33.52 33.92 -32.26
N GLU A 68 -33.10 33.67 -33.51
CA GLU A 68 -32.11 34.53 -34.20
C GLU A 68 -32.58 35.98 -34.35
N GLN A 69 -33.89 36.21 -34.51
CA GLN A 69 -34.43 37.56 -34.55
C GLN A 69 -34.37 38.22 -33.17
N LEU A 70 -34.82 37.53 -32.12
CA LEU A 70 -34.82 38.03 -30.75
C LEU A 70 -33.39 38.36 -30.27
N LEU A 71 -32.43 37.47 -30.52
CA LEU A 71 -31.03 37.70 -30.15
C LEU A 71 -30.42 38.90 -30.89
N ARG A 72 -30.81 39.13 -32.15
CA ARG A 72 -30.40 40.33 -32.90
C ARG A 72 -31.04 41.61 -32.35
N GLU A 73 -32.32 41.55 -31.97
CA GLU A 73 -33.03 42.67 -31.32
C GLU A 73 -32.37 43.04 -29.98
N ASP A 74 -31.87 42.06 -29.24
CA ASP A 74 -31.16 42.25 -27.96
C ASP A 74 -29.67 42.64 -28.13
N GLY A 75 -29.17 42.78 -29.37
CA GLY A 75 -27.80 43.19 -29.66
C GLY A 75 -26.73 42.12 -29.43
N CYS A 76 -27.10 40.83 -29.43
CA CYS A 76 -26.16 39.73 -29.29
C CYS A 76 -25.28 39.56 -30.53
N SER A 77 -23.96 39.39 -30.34
CA SER A 77 -22.99 39.18 -31.42
C SER A 77 -22.65 37.71 -31.71
N ALA A 78 -23.20 36.76 -30.94
CA ALA A 78 -22.89 35.34 -31.08
C ALA A 78 -23.51 34.75 -32.35
N GLU A 79 -22.76 33.90 -33.05
CA GLU A 79 -23.24 33.24 -34.27
C GLU A 79 -24.20 32.10 -33.93
N CYS A 80 -25.36 32.03 -34.57
CA CYS A 80 -26.31 30.93 -34.40
C CYS A 80 -26.11 29.86 -35.48
N ARG A 81 -25.58 28.69 -35.11
CA ARG A 81 -25.43 27.54 -36.01
C ARG A 81 -26.59 26.58 -35.84
N LYS A 82 -27.35 26.37 -36.92
CA LYS A 82 -28.40 25.35 -36.98
C LYS A 82 -27.82 23.95 -37.17
N ILE A 83 -28.22 23.01 -36.30
CA ILE A 83 -27.90 21.59 -36.40
C ILE A 83 -29.23 20.84 -36.57
N ALA A 84 -29.42 20.18 -37.71
CA ALA A 84 -30.64 19.45 -37.99
C ALA A 84 -30.61 18.07 -37.30
N TYR A 85 -31.68 17.76 -36.56
CA TYR A 85 -31.93 16.44 -36.01
C TYR A 85 -33.13 15.80 -36.72
N ASP A 86 -32.86 14.69 -37.39
CA ASP A 86 -33.89 13.83 -37.98
C ASP A 86 -34.37 12.84 -36.92
N GLU A 87 -35.61 13.01 -36.43
CA GLU A 87 -36.22 12.14 -35.42
C GLU A 87 -36.34 10.67 -35.89
N ALA A 88 -36.19 10.37 -37.19
CA ALA A 88 -36.19 9.01 -37.72
C ALA A 88 -34.81 8.31 -37.65
N GLN A 89 -33.75 9.05 -37.36
CA GLN A 89 -32.38 8.54 -37.24
C GLN A 89 -31.87 8.67 -35.81
N SER A 90 -30.79 7.96 -35.48
CA SER A 90 -30.20 8.06 -34.15
C SER A 90 -29.49 9.41 -33.97
N PHE A 91 -29.55 9.93 -32.75
CA PHE A 91 -28.92 11.21 -32.40
C PHE A 91 -27.40 11.20 -32.62
N GLU A 92 -26.77 10.04 -32.39
CA GLU A 92 -25.35 9.79 -32.61
C GLU A 92 -24.94 9.85 -34.08
N ALA A 93 -25.83 9.46 -34.99
CA ALA A 93 -25.56 9.47 -36.42
C ALA A 93 -25.64 10.89 -37.00
N THR A 94 -26.54 11.74 -36.47
CA THR A 94 -26.84 13.04 -37.08
C THR A 94 -26.25 14.23 -36.32
N VAL A 95 -26.46 14.31 -35.00
CA VAL A 95 -26.12 15.51 -34.21
C VAL A 95 -24.71 15.42 -33.65
N LEU A 96 -24.34 14.27 -33.09
CA LEU A 96 -23.04 14.08 -32.45
C LEU A 96 -21.85 14.44 -33.37
N PRO A 97 -21.78 14.03 -34.66
CA PRO A 97 -20.63 14.33 -35.51
C PRO A 97 -20.50 15.84 -35.75
N VAL A 98 -21.63 16.54 -35.92
CA VAL A 98 -21.66 17.98 -36.19
C VAL A 98 -21.26 18.77 -34.95
N VAL A 99 -21.82 18.45 -33.78
CA VAL A 99 -21.43 19.09 -32.50
C VAL A 99 -19.96 18.81 -32.20
N SER A 100 -19.53 17.55 -32.34
CA SER A 100 -18.15 17.11 -32.09
C SER A 100 -17.13 17.81 -32.99
N ALA A 101 -17.44 18.03 -34.27
CA ALA A 101 -16.59 18.78 -35.21
C ALA A 101 -16.56 20.30 -34.92
N SER A 102 -17.60 20.81 -34.27
CA SER A 102 -17.73 22.23 -33.91
C SER A 102 -17.00 22.57 -32.59
N LEU A 103 -16.51 21.58 -31.84
CA LEU A 103 -15.84 21.78 -30.56
C LEU A 103 -14.35 21.42 -30.63
N GLN A 104 -13.51 22.26 -30.04
CA GLN A 104 -12.06 22.09 -29.97
C GLN A 104 -11.55 21.94 -28.53
N PRO A 105 -10.41 21.29 -28.29
CA PRO A 105 -9.79 21.24 -26.97
C PRO A 105 -9.55 22.65 -26.41
N GLY A 106 -9.95 22.88 -25.16
CA GLY A 106 -9.86 24.19 -24.49
C GLY A 106 -11.09 25.08 -24.66
N ASP A 107 -12.06 24.71 -25.50
CA ASP A 107 -13.34 25.42 -25.57
C ASP A 107 -14.13 25.30 -24.26
N GLN A 108 -14.94 26.32 -23.97
CA GLN A 108 -15.89 26.34 -22.87
C GLN A 108 -17.29 26.13 -23.41
N LEU A 109 -18.03 25.18 -22.81
CA LEU A 109 -19.37 24.83 -23.22
C LEU A 109 -20.36 25.16 -22.11
N LEU A 110 -21.34 25.97 -22.46
CA LEU A 110 -22.53 26.29 -21.69
C LEU A 110 -23.70 25.47 -22.23
N LEU A 111 -24.63 25.07 -21.37
CA LEU A 111 -25.73 24.18 -21.75
C LEU A 111 -27.08 24.78 -21.38
N ASP A 112 -28.00 24.76 -22.36
CA ASP A 112 -29.43 24.89 -22.09
C ASP A 112 -30.10 23.53 -22.32
N ILE A 113 -30.53 22.90 -21.21
CA ILE A 113 -31.20 21.59 -21.21
C ILE A 113 -32.72 21.72 -21.05
N THR A 114 -33.29 22.89 -21.35
CA THR A 114 -34.73 23.15 -21.24
C THR A 114 -35.55 22.38 -22.27
N GLY A 115 -35.10 22.41 -23.52
CA GLY A 115 -35.88 21.95 -24.67
C GLY A 115 -35.49 20.56 -25.15
N GLY A 116 -36.32 19.97 -26.00
CA GLY A 116 -36.05 18.69 -26.63
C GLY A 116 -36.73 17.49 -25.99
N LEU A 117 -36.57 16.34 -26.64
CA LEU A 117 -37.12 15.08 -26.15
C LEU A 117 -36.33 14.63 -24.91
N ARG A 118 -37.02 14.06 -23.93
CA ARG A 118 -36.45 13.76 -22.61
C ARG A 118 -35.25 12.80 -22.67
N ASP A 119 -35.35 11.80 -23.52
CA ASP A 119 -34.28 10.87 -23.86
C ASP A 119 -33.06 11.58 -24.47
N ILE A 120 -33.28 12.53 -25.38
CA ILE A 120 -32.21 13.30 -26.02
C ILE A 120 -31.50 14.23 -25.05
N ILE A 121 -32.22 14.86 -24.12
CA ILE A 121 -31.56 15.69 -23.09
C ILE A 121 -30.68 14.84 -22.19
N LEU A 122 -31.15 13.66 -21.76
CA LEU A 122 -30.30 12.72 -21.02
C LEU A 122 -29.06 12.32 -21.84
N TYR A 123 -29.25 12.08 -23.13
CA TYR A 123 -28.17 11.74 -24.04
C TYR A 123 -27.14 12.87 -24.16
N LEU A 124 -27.59 14.10 -24.35
CA LEU A 124 -26.76 15.30 -24.40
C LEU A 124 -25.96 15.49 -23.11
N THR A 125 -26.59 15.27 -21.96
CA THR A 125 -25.93 15.30 -20.65
C THR A 125 -24.79 14.28 -20.56
N LEU A 126 -24.99 13.04 -21.04
CA LEU A 126 -23.95 12.02 -21.09
C LEU A 126 -22.83 12.36 -22.10
N LEU A 127 -23.18 12.88 -23.28
CA LEU A 127 -22.20 13.33 -24.28
C LEU A 127 -21.31 14.46 -23.78
N CYS A 128 -21.86 15.38 -22.99
CA CYS A 128 -21.07 16.45 -22.38
C CYS A 128 -19.95 15.89 -21.51
N ARG A 129 -20.17 14.74 -20.83
CA ARG A 129 -19.10 14.03 -20.12
C ARG A 129 -18.02 13.53 -21.08
N ILE A 130 -18.40 12.97 -22.22
CA ILE A 130 -17.44 12.52 -23.25
C ILE A 130 -16.57 13.70 -23.74
N PHE A 131 -17.18 14.88 -23.95
CA PHE A 131 -16.46 16.07 -24.38
C PHE A 131 -15.41 16.54 -23.37
N THR A 132 -15.59 16.30 -22.07
CA THR A 132 -14.56 16.63 -21.08
C THR A 132 -13.25 15.87 -21.30
N TYR A 133 -13.30 14.63 -21.79
CA TYR A 133 -12.09 13.87 -22.16
C TYR A 133 -11.38 14.43 -23.40
N ARG A 134 -12.09 15.18 -24.25
CA ARG A 134 -11.50 15.92 -25.38
C ARG A 134 -10.95 17.30 -24.96
N GLY A 135 -10.92 17.59 -23.66
CA GLY A 135 -10.41 18.85 -23.11
C GLY A 135 -11.40 20.01 -23.19
N ILE A 136 -12.69 19.76 -23.43
CA ILE A 136 -13.74 20.78 -23.42
C ILE A 136 -14.23 20.98 -21.99
N ARG A 137 -14.36 22.23 -21.55
CA ARG A 137 -14.80 22.55 -20.18
C ARG A 137 -16.29 22.88 -20.16
N ILE A 138 -17.08 22.04 -19.51
CA ILE A 138 -18.48 22.37 -19.23
C ILE A 138 -18.51 23.34 -18.05
N THR A 139 -18.91 24.59 -18.28
CA THR A 139 -18.81 25.66 -17.26
C THR A 139 -20.12 25.94 -16.56
N GLU A 140 -21.24 25.84 -17.26
CA GLU A 140 -22.56 26.12 -16.70
C GLU A 140 -23.64 25.38 -17.48
N ALA A 141 -24.68 24.94 -16.76
CA ALA A 141 -25.87 24.37 -17.35
C ALA A 141 -27.12 24.90 -16.68
N VAL A 142 -28.12 25.27 -17.46
CA VAL A 142 -29.38 25.81 -16.96
C VAL A 142 -30.59 25.19 -17.66
N TYR A 143 -31.75 25.30 -17.03
CA TYR A 143 -33.03 25.01 -17.67
C TYR A 143 -34.16 25.90 -17.14
N SER A 144 -35.20 26.09 -17.94
CA SER A 144 -36.43 26.75 -17.49
C SER A 144 -37.31 25.78 -16.70
N ASN A 145 -37.62 26.14 -15.45
CA ASN A 145 -38.78 25.61 -14.74
C ASN A 145 -39.96 26.53 -14.99
N LEU A 146 -41.12 25.96 -15.34
CA LEU A 146 -42.33 26.72 -15.66
C LEU A 146 -43.22 26.95 -14.42
N ASN A 147 -43.04 26.20 -13.34
CA ASN A 147 -43.89 26.27 -12.15
C ASN A 147 -43.08 26.18 -10.85
N PRO A 148 -42.81 27.30 -10.15
CA PRO A 148 -42.96 28.67 -10.66
C PRO A 148 -41.96 28.97 -11.80
N PRO A 149 -42.23 29.98 -12.66
CA PRO A 149 -41.30 30.41 -13.71
C PRO A 149 -39.94 30.84 -13.14
N ARG A 150 -38.90 30.03 -13.36
CA ARG A 150 -37.53 30.33 -12.95
C ARG A 150 -36.51 29.62 -13.83
N ILE A 151 -35.33 30.22 -13.95
CA ILE A 151 -34.17 29.55 -14.53
C ILE A 151 -33.50 28.79 -13.39
N ALA A 152 -33.38 27.49 -13.54
CA ALA A 152 -32.74 26.61 -12.58
C ALA A 152 -31.31 26.28 -13.04
N ASP A 153 -30.37 26.37 -12.11
CA ASP A 153 -28.99 25.93 -12.31
C ASP A 153 -28.91 24.39 -12.21
N ALA A 154 -28.38 23.76 -13.24
CA ALA A 154 -28.15 22.32 -13.35
C ALA A 154 -26.65 21.97 -13.37
N THR A 155 -25.77 22.95 -13.15
CA THR A 155 -24.31 22.77 -13.19
C THR A 155 -23.84 21.75 -12.16
N SER A 156 -24.38 21.82 -10.93
CA SER A 156 -24.07 20.85 -9.87
C SER A 156 -24.51 19.42 -10.23
N LEU A 157 -25.58 19.25 -11.00
CA LEU A 157 -26.03 17.95 -11.47
C LEU A 157 -25.00 17.32 -12.41
N LEU A 158 -24.45 18.11 -13.34
CA LEU A 158 -23.41 17.63 -14.26
C LEU A 158 -22.09 17.34 -13.55
N GLN A 159 -21.77 18.11 -12.50
CA GLN A 159 -20.58 17.88 -11.70
C GLN A 159 -20.62 16.55 -10.94
N MET A 160 -21.79 15.92 -10.74
CA MET A 160 -21.86 14.58 -10.15
C MET A 160 -21.14 13.51 -10.98
N PHE A 161 -20.89 13.74 -12.29
CA PHE A 161 -20.02 12.85 -13.06
C PHE A 161 -18.57 12.84 -12.56
N ASP A 162 -18.09 13.95 -11.98
CA ASP A 162 -16.79 13.99 -11.32
C ASP A 162 -16.81 13.17 -10.03
N LEU A 163 -17.91 13.19 -9.26
CA LEU A 163 -18.06 12.33 -8.09
C LEU A 163 -17.94 10.85 -8.48
N VAL A 164 -18.69 10.42 -9.50
CA VAL A 164 -18.64 9.03 -10.00
C VAL A 164 -17.26 8.66 -10.52
N GLY A 165 -16.66 9.53 -11.34
CA GLY A 165 -15.31 9.31 -11.87
C GLY A 165 -14.25 9.27 -10.79
N GLY A 166 -14.35 10.13 -9.77
CA GLY A 166 -13.45 10.13 -8.63
C GLY A 166 -13.59 8.88 -7.75
N MET A 167 -14.80 8.34 -7.61
CA MET A 167 -15.00 7.06 -6.93
C MET A 167 -14.40 5.89 -7.71
N GLN A 168 -14.51 5.90 -9.03
CA GLN A 168 -13.83 4.91 -9.86
C GLN A 168 -12.30 5.02 -9.74
N GLU A 169 -11.76 6.23 -9.71
CA GLU A 169 -10.33 6.50 -9.51
C GLU A 169 -9.84 5.98 -8.15
N LEU A 170 -10.61 6.23 -7.08
CA LEU A 170 -10.32 5.73 -5.74
C LEU A 170 -10.35 4.20 -5.68
N THR A 171 -11.40 3.58 -6.21
CA THR A 171 -11.58 2.12 -6.13
C THR A 171 -10.62 1.36 -7.04
N SER A 172 -10.15 1.96 -8.13
CA SER A 172 -9.22 1.31 -9.06
C SER A 172 -7.75 1.59 -8.71
N PHE A 173 -7.44 2.82 -8.27
CA PHE A 173 -6.05 3.27 -8.14
C PHE A 173 -5.73 3.89 -6.77
N GLY A 174 -6.72 4.02 -5.87
CA GLY A 174 -6.54 4.67 -4.58
C GLY A 174 -6.29 6.17 -4.63
N SER A 175 -6.60 6.82 -5.76
CA SER A 175 -6.44 8.26 -5.92
C SER A 175 -7.77 8.98 -5.69
N VAL A 176 -7.72 10.09 -4.95
CA VAL A 176 -8.87 10.95 -4.67
C VAL A 176 -8.81 12.27 -5.45
N ARG A 177 -7.93 12.38 -6.45
CA ARG A 177 -7.69 13.65 -7.18
C ARG A 177 -8.98 14.26 -7.75
N THR A 178 -9.79 13.46 -8.43
CA THR A 178 -11.06 13.95 -8.99
C THR A 178 -12.13 14.16 -7.90
N LEU A 179 -12.16 13.35 -6.83
CA LEU A 179 -13.03 13.60 -5.67
C LEU A 179 -12.72 14.94 -5.00
N ARG A 180 -11.43 15.25 -4.82
CA ARG A 180 -10.98 16.53 -4.27
C ARG A 180 -11.43 17.70 -5.16
N ALA A 181 -11.30 17.58 -6.47
CA ALA A 181 -11.77 18.61 -7.39
C ALA A 181 -13.29 18.83 -7.32
N TYR A 182 -14.06 17.76 -7.11
CA TYR A 182 -15.51 17.83 -6.88
C TYR A 182 -15.84 18.58 -5.58
N TYR A 183 -15.25 18.14 -4.46
CA TYR A 183 -15.54 18.71 -3.14
C TYR A 183 -15.05 20.15 -2.97
N ALA A 184 -13.91 20.52 -3.58
CA ALA A 184 -13.38 21.89 -3.54
C ALA A 184 -14.39 22.95 -4.04
N ARG A 185 -15.30 22.57 -4.93
CA ARG A 185 -16.36 23.46 -5.46
C ARG A 185 -17.54 23.63 -4.50
N GLN A 186 -17.73 22.69 -3.59
CA GLN A 186 -18.87 22.65 -2.66
C GLN A 186 -18.53 23.22 -1.27
N LYS A 187 -17.25 23.56 -1.03
CA LYS A 187 -16.70 23.95 0.29
C LYS A 187 -16.91 22.81 1.29
N PRO A 188 -16.05 21.78 1.26
CA PRO A 188 -16.21 20.60 2.09
C PRO A 188 -16.10 20.96 3.57
N ASP A 189 -16.73 20.16 4.43
CA ASP A 189 -16.45 20.25 5.86
C ASP A 189 -15.05 19.70 6.18
N ALA A 190 -14.60 19.93 7.42
CA ALA A 190 -13.26 19.54 7.84
C ALA A 190 -13.04 18.02 7.78
N ALA A 191 -14.08 17.23 7.98
CA ALA A 191 -13.98 15.78 8.01
C ALA A 191 -13.77 15.20 6.59
N VAL A 192 -14.45 15.75 5.58
CA VAL A 192 -14.21 15.41 4.18
C VAL A 192 -12.77 15.78 3.77
N GLU A 193 -12.31 16.99 4.13
CA GLU A 193 -10.95 17.44 3.80
C GLU A 193 -9.88 16.57 4.47
N GLU A 194 -10.07 16.21 5.74
CA GLU A 194 -9.18 15.31 6.48
C GLU A 194 -9.10 13.93 5.82
N LEU A 195 -10.24 13.34 5.45
CA LEU A 195 -10.29 12.05 4.76
C LEU A 195 -9.53 12.10 3.43
N LEU A 196 -9.83 13.07 2.56
CA LEU A 196 -9.17 13.17 1.26
C LEU A 196 -7.65 13.39 1.41
N SER A 197 -7.23 14.23 2.36
CA SER A 197 -5.81 14.48 2.62
C SER A 197 -5.09 13.23 3.13
N SER A 198 -5.74 12.46 4.01
CA SER A 198 -5.16 11.22 4.54
C SER A 198 -4.98 10.15 3.46
N VAL A 199 -5.91 10.03 2.50
CA VAL A 199 -5.79 9.08 1.38
C VAL A 199 -4.64 9.49 0.46
N GLU A 200 -4.49 10.78 0.16
CA GLU A 200 -3.39 11.28 -0.67
C GLU A 200 -2.02 11.05 -0.03
N GLN A 201 -1.90 11.33 1.27
CA GLN A 201 -0.65 11.10 2.02
C GLN A 201 -0.31 9.61 2.08
N LEU A 202 -1.30 8.75 2.32
CA LEU A 202 -1.11 7.30 2.32
C LEU A 202 -0.68 6.83 0.93
N LYS A 203 -1.35 7.28 -0.13
CA LYS A 203 -1.01 6.95 -1.52
C LYS A 203 0.41 7.40 -1.88
N GLU A 204 0.82 8.60 -1.47
CA GLU A 204 2.18 9.09 -1.69
C GLU A 204 3.23 8.23 -0.96
N CYS A 205 2.94 7.78 0.27
CA CYS A 205 3.84 6.88 1.00
C CYS A 205 4.03 5.55 0.27
N ILE A 206 2.95 5.01 -0.32
CA ILE A 206 2.99 3.76 -1.07
C ILE A 206 3.73 3.95 -2.39
N ASP A 207 3.40 4.98 -3.16
CA ASP A 207 4.02 5.26 -4.45
C ASP A 207 5.54 5.45 -4.34
N LEU A 208 5.98 6.12 -3.28
CA LEU A 208 7.38 6.37 -3.01
C LEU A 208 8.05 5.27 -2.16
N CYS A 209 7.34 4.18 -1.85
CA CYS A 209 7.81 3.06 -1.03
C CYS A 209 8.43 3.53 0.31
N ARG A 210 7.85 4.54 0.95
CA ARG A 210 8.31 5.09 2.23
C ARG A 210 7.74 4.27 3.38
N THR A 211 8.18 3.02 3.50
CA THR A 211 7.69 2.03 4.49
C THR A 211 7.74 2.53 5.93
N GLN A 212 8.76 3.30 6.31
CA GLN A 212 8.86 3.93 7.64
C GLN A 212 7.71 4.90 7.98
N LYS A 213 7.11 5.55 6.99
CA LYS A 213 5.99 6.49 7.17
C LYS A 213 4.63 5.83 6.94
N LEU A 214 4.63 4.58 6.48
CA LEU A 214 3.44 3.89 6.02
C LEU A 214 2.51 3.56 7.17
N MET A 215 3.06 3.10 8.30
CA MET A 215 2.29 2.79 9.51
C MET A 215 1.57 4.03 10.05
N ASP A 216 2.29 5.16 10.17
CA ASP A 216 1.70 6.44 10.56
C ASP A 216 0.61 6.89 9.57
N GLY A 217 0.85 6.70 8.27
CA GLY A 217 -0.10 7.04 7.21
C GLY A 217 -1.38 6.21 7.29
N MET A 218 -1.27 4.89 7.52
CA MET A 218 -2.40 3.98 7.68
C MET A 218 -3.24 4.34 8.91
N GLU A 219 -2.59 4.65 10.04
CA GLU A 219 -3.30 5.03 11.27
C GLU A 219 -4.02 6.39 11.12
N ARG A 220 -3.38 7.38 10.48
CA ARG A 220 -4.04 8.66 10.16
C ARG A 220 -5.24 8.46 9.25
N PHE A 221 -5.11 7.65 8.21
CA PHE A 221 -6.22 7.33 7.32
C PHE A 221 -7.36 6.63 8.08
N ARG A 222 -7.06 5.66 8.95
CA ARG A 222 -8.05 4.99 9.79
C ARG A 222 -8.84 5.97 10.66
N LEU A 223 -8.15 6.91 11.31
CA LEU A 223 -8.78 7.95 12.14
C LEU A 223 -9.64 8.91 11.29
N ALA A 224 -9.12 9.36 10.14
CA ALA A 224 -9.87 10.24 9.24
C ALA A 224 -11.15 9.57 8.71
N LEU A 225 -11.08 8.27 8.40
CA LEU A 225 -12.24 7.48 7.97
C LEU A 225 -13.30 7.33 9.07
N GLN A 226 -12.89 7.27 10.34
CA GLN A 226 -13.81 7.29 11.48
C GLN A 226 -14.46 8.67 11.65
N ASN A 227 -13.67 9.74 11.63
CA ASN A 227 -14.15 11.11 11.75
C ASN A 227 -15.12 11.49 10.62
N ALA A 228 -14.91 10.97 9.42
CA ALA A 228 -15.78 11.21 8.27
C ALA A 228 -17.22 10.72 8.50
N ALA A 229 -17.46 9.78 9.41
CA ALA A 229 -18.82 9.36 9.79
C ALA A 229 -19.62 10.45 10.50
N GLU A 230 -18.98 11.50 11.03
CA GLU A 230 -19.63 12.64 11.68
C GLU A 230 -19.88 13.81 10.70
N SER A 231 -19.52 13.65 9.42
CA SER A 231 -19.76 14.66 8.39
C SER A 231 -21.26 14.89 8.18
N ASN A 232 -21.64 16.12 7.82
CA ASN A 232 -23.00 16.44 7.42
C ASN A 232 -23.25 16.21 5.91
N ASP A 233 -22.25 15.77 5.15
CA ASP A 233 -22.34 15.59 3.70
C ASP A 233 -23.08 14.27 3.35
N PRO A 234 -24.30 14.32 2.77
CA PRO A 234 -25.07 13.12 2.47
C PRO A 234 -24.42 12.23 1.41
N MET A 235 -23.66 12.81 0.48
CA MET A 235 -22.94 12.02 -0.53
C MET A 235 -21.77 11.29 0.09
N LEU A 236 -21.03 11.92 1.01
CA LEU A 236 -19.97 11.24 1.74
C LEU A 236 -20.51 9.99 2.45
N HIS A 237 -21.66 10.09 3.13
CA HIS A 237 -22.30 8.94 3.79
C HIS A 237 -22.60 7.76 2.85
N VAL A 238 -22.99 8.05 1.61
CA VAL A 238 -23.20 7.02 0.58
C VAL A 238 -21.87 6.39 0.14
N LEU A 239 -20.78 7.16 0.18
CA LEU A 239 -19.47 6.73 -0.30
C LEU A 239 -18.61 6.06 0.78
N LEU A 240 -18.80 6.37 2.07
CA LEU A 240 -18.04 5.80 3.19
C LEU A 240 -17.98 4.26 3.18
N PRO A 241 -19.07 3.52 2.87
CA PRO A 241 -18.99 2.06 2.74
C PRO A 241 -18.01 1.61 1.66
N VAL A 242 -17.83 2.38 0.58
CA VAL A 242 -16.89 2.07 -0.50
C VAL A 242 -15.45 2.28 -0.04
N PHE A 243 -15.17 3.35 0.71
CA PHE A 243 -13.86 3.53 1.36
C PHE A 243 -13.57 2.35 2.29
N ARG A 244 -14.49 2.00 3.19
CA ARG A 244 -14.31 0.86 4.11
C ARG A 244 -14.11 -0.47 3.39
N SER A 245 -14.89 -0.73 2.34
CA SER A 245 -14.74 -1.95 1.55
C SER A 245 -13.40 -2.05 0.83
N LYS A 246 -12.82 -0.93 0.39
CA LYS A 246 -11.56 -0.92 -0.35
C LYS A 246 -10.34 -1.04 0.57
N PHE A 247 -10.38 -0.40 1.74
CA PHE A 247 -9.24 -0.31 2.65
C PHE A 247 -9.33 -1.26 3.86
N GLY A 248 -10.52 -1.79 4.15
CA GLY A 248 -10.82 -2.55 5.37
C GLY A 248 -11.08 -1.65 6.58
N ASP A 249 -11.69 -2.22 7.63
CA ASP A 249 -11.94 -1.51 8.90
C ASP A 249 -10.69 -1.46 9.79
N LYS A 250 -9.73 -2.37 9.57
CA LYS A 250 -8.39 -2.39 10.16
C LYS A 250 -7.40 -2.45 9.00
N VAL A 251 -6.86 -1.30 8.62
CA VAL A 251 -5.81 -1.25 7.61
C VAL A 251 -4.53 -1.77 8.28
N ASP A 252 -4.14 -3.00 7.97
CA ASP A 252 -2.87 -3.62 8.40
C ASP A 252 -1.95 -3.89 7.19
N ILE A 253 -0.74 -4.37 7.46
CA ILE A 253 0.28 -4.59 6.43
C ILE A 253 -0.22 -5.59 5.37
N LEU A 254 -0.93 -6.65 5.78
CA LEU A 254 -1.41 -7.70 4.89
C LEU A 254 -2.52 -7.16 3.98
N GLN A 255 -3.47 -6.41 4.55
CA GLN A 255 -4.54 -5.77 3.81
C GLN A 255 -4.01 -4.70 2.84
N LEU A 256 -2.96 -3.97 3.23
CA LEU A 256 -2.30 -3.01 2.37
C LEU A 256 -1.64 -3.67 1.15
N ILE A 257 -0.98 -4.82 1.33
CA ILE A 257 -0.38 -5.58 0.22
C ILE A 257 -1.48 -6.03 -0.75
N ARG A 258 -2.60 -6.57 -0.25
CA ARG A 258 -3.77 -6.91 -1.07
C ARG A 258 -4.29 -5.71 -1.85
N TRP A 259 -4.45 -4.58 -1.18
CA TRP A 259 -4.91 -3.35 -1.83
C TRP A 259 -3.96 -2.89 -2.96
N CYS A 260 -2.64 -2.96 -2.75
CA CYS A 260 -1.67 -2.62 -3.80
C CYS A 260 -1.82 -3.55 -5.01
N ILE A 261 -2.02 -4.85 -4.80
CA ILE A 261 -2.23 -5.83 -5.89
C ILE A 261 -3.53 -5.54 -6.64
N ASP A 262 -4.63 -5.34 -5.92
CA ASP A 262 -5.94 -5.00 -6.49
C ASP A 262 -5.96 -3.66 -7.24
N SER A 263 -4.96 -2.81 -7.01
CA SER A 263 -4.83 -1.49 -7.62
C SER A 263 -3.71 -1.42 -8.67
N GLU A 264 -3.24 -2.58 -9.14
CA GLU A 264 -2.19 -2.72 -10.16
C GLU A 264 -0.82 -2.16 -9.74
N MET A 265 -0.55 -2.07 -8.43
CA MET A 265 0.68 -1.54 -7.84
C MET A 265 1.62 -2.66 -7.37
N LEU A 266 1.91 -3.62 -8.27
CA LEU A 266 2.66 -4.83 -7.92
C LEU A 266 4.06 -4.53 -7.34
N GLN A 267 4.79 -3.57 -7.91
CA GLN A 267 6.13 -3.24 -7.44
C GLN A 267 6.12 -2.70 -6.00
N GLN A 268 5.12 -1.88 -5.66
CA GLN A 268 4.91 -1.38 -4.31
C GLN A 268 4.52 -2.53 -3.38
N ALA A 269 3.62 -3.43 -3.81
CA ALA A 269 3.23 -4.61 -3.04
C ALA A 269 4.44 -5.51 -2.70
N LEU A 270 5.30 -5.81 -3.68
CA LEU A 270 6.52 -6.58 -3.50
C LEU A 270 7.51 -5.90 -2.54
N THR A 271 7.61 -4.58 -2.61
CA THR A 271 8.51 -3.78 -1.75
C THR A 271 8.02 -3.79 -0.30
N ILE A 272 6.73 -3.49 -0.09
CA ILE A 272 6.08 -3.54 1.22
C ILE A 272 6.22 -4.94 1.83
N TYR A 273 5.94 -5.99 1.05
CA TYR A 273 6.09 -7.37 1.52
C TYR A 273 7.53 -7.63 1.96
N ASN A 274 8.53 -7.30 1.13
CA ASN A 274 9.92 -7.61 1.46
C ASN A 274 10.45 -6.86 2.70
N GLU A 275 9.97 -5.64 2.95
CA GLU A 275 10.48 -4.77 4.01
C GLU A 275 9.72 -4.89 5.34
N LEU A 276 8.40 -5.13 5.30
CA LEU A 276 7.55 -5.11 6.50
C LEU A 276 7.17 -6.52 6.99
N ILE A 277 7.09 -7.52 6.12
CA ILE A 277 6.76 -8.91 6.54
C ILE A 277 7.81 -9.52 7.48
N PRO A 278 9.12 -9.19 7.39
CA PRO A 278 10.09 -9.69 8.36
C PRO A 278 9.72 -9.41 9.82
N GLU A 279 9.06 -8.29 10.12
CA GLU A 279 8.58 -7.94 11.46
C GLU A 279 7.46 -8.86 11.95
N LEU A 280 6.65 -9.40 11.03
CA LEU A 280 5.60 -10.36 11.35
C LEU A 280 6.16 -11.79 11.49
N ILE A 281 7.26 -12.11 10.80
CA ILE A 281 7.88 -13.44 10.86
C ILE A 281 8.84 -13.54 12.04
N TYR A 282 9.66 -12.53 12.29
CA TYR A 282 10.71 -12.55 13.30
C TYR A 282 10.44 -11.54 14.42
N GLY A 283 10.52 -12.00 15.66
CA GLY A 283 10.36 -11.19 16.86
C GLY A 283 9.71 -11.99 17.99
N ASP A 284 9.62 -11.41 19.18
CA ASP A 284 9.09 -12.12 20.36
C ASP A 284 7.62 -12.54 20.19
N ASN A 285 6.85 -11.79 19.39
CA ASN A 285 5.47 -12.12 18.99
C ASN A 285 5.37 -12.69 17.57
N GLY A 286 6.51 -13.02 16.95
CA GLY A 286 6.59 -13.53 15.58
C GLY A 286 6.44 -15.04 15.49
N LEU A 287 6.61 -15.55 14.26
CA LEU A 287 6.64 -16.99 13.98
C LEU A 287 7.97 -17.63 14.35
N VAL A 288 9.04 -16.84 14.35
CA VAL A 288 10.41 -17.21 14.72
C VAL A 288 10.92 -16.24 15.76
N TYR A 289 11.40 -16.79 16.87
CA TYR A 289 12.03 -16.02 17.93
C TYR A 289 13.34 -16.67 18.33
N ALA A 290 14.19 -15.90 19.02
CA ALA A 290 15.47 -16.37 19.49
C ALA A 290 15.38 -16.71 20.98
N THR A 291 15.90 -17.89 21.32
CA THR A 291 15.98 -18.39 22.70
C THR A 291 17.32 -18.02 23.32
N TRP A 292 18.40 -18.32 22.62
CA TRP A 292 19.77 -17.92 23.01
C TRP A 292 20.62 -17.45 21.83
N ALA A 293 20.04 -17.35 20.63
CA ALA A 293 20.77 -16.86 19.46
C ALA A 293 21.26 -15.43 19.67
N ILE A 294 22.54 -15.21 19.34
CA ILE A 294 23.13 -13.88 19.26
C ILE A 294 22.54 -13.19 18.02
N PRO A 295 21.98 -11.97 18.17
CA PRO A 295 21.43 -11.26 17.02
C PRO A 295 22.50 -10.99 15.96
N ALA A 296 22.14 -11.17 14.70
CA ALA A 296 23.00 -10.89 13.57
C ALA A 296 23.31 -9.39 13.49
N LEU A 297 24.57 -9.05 13.20
CA LEU A 297 24.98 -7.68 12.90
C LEU A 297 24.19 -7.16 11.70
N THR A 298 23.36 -6.14 11.93
CA THR A 298 22.48 -5.59 10.90
C THR A 298 23.24 -4.54 10.07
N LYS A 299 23.16 -4.61 8.74
CA LYS A 299 23.73 -3.58 7.85
C LYS A 299 22.86 -2.32 7.88
N ASN A 300 23.48 -1.14 7.74
CA ASN A 300 22.85 0.20 7.83
C ASN A 300 21.61 0.49 6.95
N TYR A 301 21.21 -0.41 6.05
CA TYR A 301 20.13 -0.20 5.08
C TYR A 301 18.97 -1.22 5.20
N ALA A 302 19.01 -2.13 6.18
CA ALA A 302 17.94 -3.08 6.46
C ALA A 302 17.33 -2.78 7.84
N THR A 303 16.04 -3.06 8.03
CA THR A 303 15.45 -3.09 9.37
C THR A 303 16.10 -4.19 10.19
N TYR A 304 16.07 -4.07 11.52
CA TYR A 304 16.62 -5.06 12.44
C TYR A 304 16.05 -6.45 12.14
N GLU A 305 14.73 -6.56 12.02
CA GLU A 305 13.97 -7.79 11.78
C GLU A 305 14.34 -8.40 10.43
N THR A 306 14.53 -7.59 9.39
CA THR A 306 15.02 -8.06 8.08
C THR A 306 16.43 -8.66 8.20
N GLY A 307 17.32 -8.00 8.94
CA GLY A 307 18.67 -8.49 9.21
C GLY A 307 18.65 -9.81 9.96
N GLN A 308 17.84 -9.91 11.01
CA GLN A 308 17.71 -11.14 11.80
C GLN A 308 17.15 -12.29 10.99
N LEU A 309 16.07 -12.06 10.23
CA LEU A 309 15.45 -13.11 9.42
C LEU A 309 16.41 -13.60 8.33
N VAL A 310 17.08 -12.69 7.61
CA VAL A 310 17.93 -13.07 6.48
C VAL A 310 19.29 -13.57 6.93
N ASP A 311 20.02 -12.79 7.74
CA ASP A 311 21.39 -13.08 8.11
C ASP A 311 21.50 -13.99 9.33
N GLY A 312 20.53 -13.95 10.23
CA GLY A 312 20.42 -14.86 11.38
C GLY A 312 19.80 -16.20 10.98
N VAL A 313 18.51 -16.19 10.62
CA VAL A 313 17.73 -17.41 10.39
C VAL A 313 18.06 -18.06 9.05
N LEU A 314 17.90 -17.38 7.91
CA LEU A 314 18.03 -18.01 6.60
C LEU A 314 19.47 -18.41 6.23
N LYS A 315 20.50 -17.88 6.89
CA LYS A 315 21.92 -18.22 6.67
C LYS A 315 22.51 -19.23 7.64
N MET A 316 21.72 -19.86 8.53
CA MET A 316 22.24 -20.84 9.49
C MET A 316 23.11 -21.94 8.85
N SER A 317 22.70 -22.48 7.70
CA SER A 317 23.49 -23.52 7.01
C SER A 317 24.87 -23.02 6.52
N GLN A 318 24.98 -21.74 6.16
CA GLN A 318 26.24 -21.11 5.77
C GLN A 318 27.14 -20.88 6.99
N ARG A 319 26.56 -20.40 8.10
CA ARG A 319 27.27 -20.21 9.37
C ARG A 319 27.80 -21.54 9.91
N HIS A 320 27.00 -22.59 9.86
CA HIS A 320 27.43 -23.95 10.22
C HIS A 320 28.67 -24.37 9.42
N LEU A 321 28.65 -24.21 8.09
CA LEU A 321 29.79 -24.55 7.24
C LEU A 321 31.04 -23.71 7.57
N ALA A 322 30.86 -22.43 7.88
CA ALA A 322 31.97 -21.56 8.31
C ALA A 322 32.58 -22.06 9.62
N GLN A 323 31.77 -22.32 10.65
CA GLN A 323 32.23 -22.85 11.94
C GLN A 323 32.96 -24.20 11.80
N GLN A 324 32.51 -25.08 10.90
CA GLN A 324 33.20 -26.34 10.62
C GLN A 324 34.61 -26.13 10.05
N LYS A 325 34.80 -25.16 9.15
CA LYS A 325 36.12 -24.84 8.59
C LYS A 325 37.09 -24.31 9.64
N GLU A 326 36.58 -23.70 10.71
CA GLU A 326 37.40 -23.10 11.76
C GLU A 326 37.89 -24.09 12.83
N ARG A 327 37.37 -25.33 12.86
CA ARG A 327 37.77 -26.36 13.84
C ARG A 327 39.27 -26.70 13.85
N GLY A 328 40.01 -26.39 12.77
CA GLY A 328 41.46 -26.60 12.66
C GLY A 328 42.35 -25.42 13.08
N ARG A 329 41.78 -24.30 13.55
CA ARG A 329 42.54 -23.10 13.97
C ARG A 329 42.94 -23.16 15.45
N THR A 330 43.94 -22.36 15.83
CA THR A 330 44.48 -22.25 17.20
C THR A 330 43.38 -22.09 18.25
N ALA A 331 43.49 -22.83 19.37
CA ALA A 331 42.51 -22.79 20.45
C ALA A 331 42.61 -21.49 21.26
N PHE A 332 41.45 -20.92 21.60
CA PHE A 332 41.34 -19.83 22.55
C PHE A 332 41.39 -20.41 23.97
N ASP A 333 42.16 -19.81 24.88
CA ASP A 333 42.44 -20.40 26.19
C ASP A 333 41.64 -19.75 27.33
N SER A 334 41.75 -20.35 28.53
CA SER A 334 41.07 -19.84 29.72
C SER A 334 41.54 -18.47 30.15
N GLN A 335 42.81 -18.11 29.90
CA GLN A 335 43.32 -16.81 30.29
C GLN A 335 42.72 -15.73 29.39
N GLY A 336 42.64 -15.97 28.07
CA GLY A 336 41.98 -15.09 27.13
C GLY A 336 40.51 -14.85 27.45
N LEU A 337 39.77 -15.87 27.92
CA LEU A 337 38.39 -15.71 28.38
C LEU A 337 38.30 -14.79 29.60
N LEU A 338 39.16 -14.98 30.59
CA LEU A 338 39.16 -14.16 31.81
C LEU A 338 39.63 -12.74 31.53
N ASP A 339 40.61 -12.56 30.64
CA ASP A 339 41.10 -11.26 30.21
C ASP A 339 40.02 -10.47 29.45
N ALA A 340 39.22 -11.16 28.62
CA ALA A 340 38.11 -10.58 27.89
C ALA A 340 36.89 -10.22 28.75
N LEU A 341 36.80 -10.72 29.98
CA LEU A 341 35.68 -10.48 30.92
C LEU A 341 36.16 -9.88 32.26
N ARG A 342 37.32 -9.24 32.23
CA ARG A 342 38.05 -8.83 33.43
C ARG A 342 37.33 -7.73 34.20
N THR A 343 36.81 -6.73 33.50
CA THR A 343 36.17 -5.57 34.10
C THR A 343 34.64 -5.71 34.07
N GLU A 344 33.96 -4.91 34.91
CA GLU A 344 32.50 -4.84 34.89
C GLU A 344 31.98 -4.33 33.55
N ASP A 345 32.67 -3.36 32.94
CA ASP A 345 32.33 -2.83 31.63
C ASP A 345 32.44 -3.93 30.55
N ASP A 346 33.52 -4.72 30.53
CA ASP A 346 33.67 -5.83 29.57
C ASP A 346 32.51 -6.85 29.65
N ARG A 347 32.03 -7.15 30.87
CA ARG A 347 30.91 -8.07 31.08
C ARG A 347 29.59 -7.46 30.66
N ARG A 348 29.37 -6.18 30.96
CA ARG A 348 28.17 -5.45 30.52
C ARG A 348 28.11 -5.31 29.01
N ASP A 349 29.24 -5.03 28.37
CA ASP A 349 29.34 -4.96 26.90
C ASP A 349 29.05 -6.33 26.26
N LEU A 350 29.54 -7.43 26.85
CA LEU A 350 29.15 -8.76 26.39
C LEU A 350 27.65 -9.00 26.56
N LEU A 351 27.07 -8.74 27.73
CA LEU A 351 25.63 -8.94 27.95
C LEU A 351 24.79 -8.08 27.00
N TYR A 352 25.21 -6.84 26.76
CA TYR A 352 24.60 -5.95 25.78
C TYR A 352 24.69 -6.50 24.35
N LEU A 353 25.84 -7.04 23.95
CA LEU A 353 26.00 -7.73 22.67
C LEU A 353 25.11 -8.97 22.57
N LEU A 354 24.97 -9.75 23.64
CA LEU A 354 24.14 -10.95 23.66
C LEU A 354 22.64 -10.63 23.55
N ASP A 355 22.20 -9.55 24.17
CA ASP A 355 20.82 -9.07 24.15
C ASP A 355 20.48 -8.40 22.80
N THR A 356 21.34 -7.49 22.33
CA THR A 356 21.02 -6.58 21.21
C THR A 356 21.72 -6.91 19.89
N GLY A 357 22.80 -7.70 19.92
CA GLY A 357 23.68 -7.93 18.77
C GLY A 357 24.54 -6.72 18.39
N ILE A 358 24.59 -5.68 19.24
CA ILE A 358 25.38 -4.47 19.01
C ILE A 358 26.65 -4.53 19.85
N GLY A 359 27.80 -4.41 19.19
CA GLY A 359 29.12 -4.40 19.83
C GLY A 359 30.11 -5.29 19.11
N GLU A 360 31.36 -5.25 19.57
CA GLU A 360 32.41 -6.17 19.14
C GLU A 360 32.98 -6.88 20.37
N THR A 361 33.50 -8.08 20.17
CA THR A 361 34.16 -8.84 21.22
C THR A 361 35.41 -9.50 20.70
N ALA A 362 36.42 -9.60 21.56
CA ALA A 362 37.64 -10.36 21.28
C ALA A 362 37.44 -11.87 21.42
N LEU A 363 36.27 -12.29 21.92
CA LEU A 363 35.91 -13.70 22.07
C LEU A 363 35.58 -14.32 20.71
N PRO A 364 36.01 -15.57 20.46
CA PRO A 364 35.56 -16.30 19.28
C PRO A 364 34.04 -16.57 19.29
N ASP A 365 33.41 -16.60 18.11
CA ASP A 365 31.97 -16.82 17.95
C ASP A 365 31.42 -18.01 18.76
N TYR A 366 32.09 -19.16 18.74
CA TYR A 366 31.63 -20.35 19.48
C TYR A 366 31.68 -20.18 21.01
N VAL A 367 32.59 -19.35 21.52
CA VAL A 367 32.67 -19.01 22.95
C VAL A 367 31.54 -18.05 23.30
N CYS A 368 31.30 -17.04 22.45
CA CYS A 368 30.15 -16.15 22.59
C CYS A 368 28.84 -16.93 22.60
N GLU A 369 28.65 -17.86 21.66
CA GLU A 369 27.45 -18.70 21.59
C GLU A 369 27.29 -19.61 22.81
N ASN A 370 28.38 -20.15 23.37
CA ASN A 370 28.34 -20.93 24.61
C ASN A 370 27.92 -20.05 25.81
N LEU A 371 28.48 -18.84 25.92
CA LEU A 371 28.10 -17.88 26.96
C LEU A 371 26.65 -17.43 26.79
N ALA A 372 26.21 -17.17 25.55
CA ALA A 372 24.83 -16.84 25.22
C ALA A 372 23.86 -17.94 25.68
N ALA A 373 24.18 -19.20 25.37
CA ALA A 373 23.36 -20.35 25.78
C ALA A 373 23.24 -20.45 27.30
N VAL A 374 24.33 -20.27 28.07
CA VAL A 374 24.24 -20.31 29.54
C VAL A 374 23.48 -19.09 30.07
N CYS A 375 23.84 -17.88 29.64
CA CYS A 375 23.23 -16.66 30.15
C CYS A 375 21.73 -16.61 29.85
N ALA A 376 21.33 -16.84 28.60
CA ALA A 376 19.95 -16.70 28.17
C ALA A 376 19.03 -17.80 28.70
N LEU A 377 19.51 -19.05 28.75
CA LEU A 377 18.68 -20.16 29.23
C LEU A 377 18.59 -20.17 30.76
N ALA A 378 19.65 -19.77 31.47
CA ALA A 378 19.66 -19.80 32.93
C ALA A 378 19.05 -18.55 33.59
N TYR A 379 19.08 -17.39 32.93
CA TYR A 379 18.71 -16.10 33.54
C TYR A 379 17.76 -15.27 32.67
N ASP A 380 17.12 -15.89 31.68
CA ASP A 380 16.46 -15.21 30.57
C ASP A 380 17.42 -14.38 29.70
N ARG A 381 16.88 -13.85 28.60
CA ARG A 381 17.64 -13.14 27.58
C ARG A 381 18.26 -11.82 28.06
N SER A 382 17.61 -11.13 29.00
CA SER A 382 18.16 -9.92 29.64
C SER A 382 19.32 -10.25 30.58
N GLY A 383 19.37 -11.49 31.08
CA GLY A 383 20.33 -11.94 32.08
C GLY A 383 20.03 -11.46 33.50
N GLU A 384 18.90 -10.77 33.71
CA GLU A 384 18.41 -10.28 35.00
C GLU A 384 17.23 -11.10 35.54
N GLY A 385 16.73 -12.05 34.76
CA GLY A 385 15.65 -12.94 35.15
C GLY A 385 16.01 -13.86 36.33
N PRO A 386 15.00 -14.41 37.02
CA PRO A 386 15.24 -15.40 38.04
C PRO A 386 15.98 -16.62 37.45
N TYR A 387 16.91 -17.18 38.22
CA TYR A 387 17.61 -18.39 37.82
C TYR A 387 16.62 -19.53 37.51
N ASP A 388 16.67 -20.06 36.29
CA ASP A 388 15.92 -21.23 35.86
C ASP A 388 16.71 -22.51 36.21
N PRO A 389 16.27 -23.33 37.16
CA PRO A 389 16.97 -24.58 37.51
C PRO A 389 16.88 -25.64 36.40
N ASP A 390 15.96 -25.53 35.44
CA ASP A 390 15.76 -26.52 34.40
C ASP A 390 16.42 -26.10 33.06
N TRP A 391 17.22 -25.03 33.06
CA TRP A 391 17.89 -24.49 31.86
C TRP A 391 18.71 -25.53 31.08
N VAL A 392 19.29 -26.52 31.78
CA VAL A 392 20.09 -27.59 31.15
C VAL A 392 19.26 -28.52 30.28
N GLU A 393 17.95 -28.64 30.53
CA GLU A 393 17.03 -29.45 29.71
C GLU A 393 16.77 -28.79 28.35
N GLN A 394 16.91 -27.47 28.29
CA GLN A 394 16.72 -26.65 27.10
C GLN A 394 17.98 -26.60 26.21
N LEU A 395 19.11 -27.12 26.69
CA LEU A 395 20.37 -27.12 25.94
C LEU A 395 20.27 -27.96 24.66
N PRO A 396 20.70 -27.41 23.51
CA PRO A 396 20.71 -28.17 22.27
C PRO A 396 21.76 -29.29 22.32
N LYS A 397 21.57 -30.31 21.48
CA LYS A 397 22.42 -31.51 21.46
C LYS A 397 23.92 -31.19 21.35
N ASN A 398 24.27 -30.22 20.52
CA ASN A 398 25.65 -29.79 20.28
C ASN A 398 26.28 -28.99 21.43
N ARG A 399 25.54 -28.68 22.51
CA ARG A 399 26.00 -27.91 23.68
C ARG A 399 25.72 -28.57 25.02
N ARG A 400 25.35 -29.86 25.04
CA ARG A 400 25.07 -30.61 26.29
C ARG A 400 26.24 -30.63 27.28
N TYR A 401 27.47 -30.42 26.82
CA TYR A 401 28.65 -30.30 27.68
C TYR A 401 28.57 -29.11 28.66
N LEU A 402 27.75 -28.10 28.38
CA LEU A 402 27.53 -26.94 29.25
C LEU A 402 26.74 -27.29 30.51
N SER A 403 26.01 -28.40 30.54
CA SER A 403 25.25 -28.85 31.74
C SER A 403 26.14 -29.01 32.99
N THR A 404 27.43 -29.26 32.81
CA THR A 404 28.43 -29.35 33.89
C THR A 404 28.57 -28.06 34.71
N MET A 405 28.12 -26.92 34.17
CA MET A 405 28.15 -25.62 34.84
C MET A 405 27.10 -25.50 35.95
N GLN A 406 25.94 -26.16 35.80
CA GLN A 406 24.77 -26.02 36.68
C GLN A 406 25.10 -26.21 38.15
N GLU A 407 25.65 -27.36 38.52
CA GLU A 407 26.01 -27.68 39.91
C GLU A 407 26.92 -26.61 40.54
N TRP A 408 27.84 -26.02 39.75
CA TRP A 408 28.68 -24.94 40.25
C TRP A 408 27.90 -23.63 40.44
N MET A 409 27.08 -23.26 39.46
CA MET A 409 26.23 -22.06 39.52
C MET A 409 25.29 -22.09 40.72
N GLU A 410 24.67 -23.24 40.98
CA GLU A 410 23.78 -23.47 42.13
C GLU A 410 24.55 -23.39 43.45
N SER A 411 25.75 -24.00 43.53
CA SER A 411 26.57 -23.97 44.75
C SER A 411 27.04 -22.57 45.13
N GLU A 412 27.27 -21.70 44.14
CA GLU A 412 27.73 -20.32 44.33
C GLU A 412 26.57 -19.31 44.36
N GLN A 413 25.31 -19.76 44.23
CA GLN A 413 24.11 -18.92 44.21
C GLN A 413 24.23 -17.77 43.19
N LEU A 414 24.65 -18.11 41.98
CA LEU A 414 24.77 -17.15 40.88
C LEU A 414 23.38 -16.85 40.36
N GLU A 415 22.75 -15.79 40.88
CA GLU A 415 21.35 -15.44 40.59
C GLU A 415 21.14 -14.60 39.32
N THR A 416 22.22 -14.08 38.70
CA THR A 416 22.15 -13.28 37.46
C THR A 416 23.28 -13.62 36.51
N ALA A 417 23.11 -13.29 35.22
CA ALA A 417 24.14 -13.47 34.21
C ALA A 417 25.42 -12.67 34.50
N GLU A 418 25.30 -11.45 35.03
CA GLU A 418 26.46 -10.65 35.45
C GLU A 418 27.24 -11.37 36.55
N ARG A 419 26.55 -11.89 37.58
CA ARG A 419 27.20 -12.61 38.68
C ARG A 419 27.87 -13.89 38.19
N PHE A 420 27.24 -14.58 37.24
CA PHE A 420 27.81 -15.74 36.56
C PHE A 420 29.14 -15.38 35.87
N LEU A 421 29.12 -14.38 34.99
CA LEU A 421 30.29 -13.92 34.25
C LEU A 421 31.39 -13.41 35.19
N ALA A 422 31.00 -12.61 36.19
CA ALA A 422 31.91 -12.08 37.21
C ALA A 422 32.57 -13.17 38.03
N SER A 423 31.95 -14.35 38.19
CA SER A 423 32.48 -15.44 39.01
C SER A 423 33.33 -16.44 38.23
N LEU A 424 33.51 -16.28 36.90
CA LEU A 424 34.31 -17.18 36.07
C LEU A 424 35.79 -17.30 36.50
N TYR A 425 36.35 -16.28 37.15
CA TYR A 425 37.72 -16.36 37.71
C TYR A 425 37.83 -17.36 38.86
N ARG A 426 36.73 -17.63 39.59
CA ARG A 426 36.63 -18.64 40.66
C ARG A 426 36.10 -19.98 40.16
N CYS A 427 35.60 -20.04 38.93
CA CYS A 427 35.10 -21.26 38.33
C CYS A 427 36.22 -22.31 38.24
N PRO A 428 35.99 -23.57 38.67
CA PRO A 428 36.96 -24.65 38.50
C PRO A 428 37.42 -24.77 37.05
N GLU A 429 38.72 -24.91 36.81
CA GLU A 429 39.30 -24.92 35.46
C GLU A 429 38.63 -25.95 34.52
N LYS A 430 38.32 -27.15 35.04
CA LYS A 430 37.62 -28.19 34.28
C LYS A 430 36.22 -27.78 33.81
N LYS A 431 35.50 -26.97 34.61
CA LYS A 431 34.17 -26.45 34.26
C LYS A 431 34.30 -25.26 33.32
N ARG A 432 35.20 -24.31 33.62
CA ARG A 432 35.48 -23.16 32.75
C ARG A 432 35.94 -23.58 31.35
N ALA A 433 36.73 -24.65 31.23
CA ALA A 433 37.15 -25.21 29.95
C ALA A 433 35.97 -25.65 29.05
N LYS A 434 34.80 -25.94 29.62
CA LYS A 434 33.59 -26.29 28.86
C LYS A 434 32.98 -25.11 28.11
N LEU A 435 33.18 -23.88 28.58
CA LEU A 435 32.79 -22.68 27.83
C LEU A 435 33.65 -22.47 26.57
N LEU A 436 34.83 -23.10 26.53
CA LEU A 436 35.78 -23.06 25.42
C LEU A 436 35.68 -24.27 24.49
N GLU A 437 34.75 -25.19 24.76
CA GLU A 437 34.53 -26.36 23.92
C GLU A 437 33.82 -25.93 22.64
N ARG A 438 34.30 -26.41 21.49
CA ARG A 438 33.64 -26.14 20.21
C ARG A 438 32.43 -27.07 20.09
N PRO A 439 31.26 -26.55 19.66
CA PRO A 439 30.05 -27.36 19.57
C PRO A 439 30.24 -28.59 18.68
N GLU A 440 29.71 -29.72 19.14
CA GLU A 440 29.73 -30.97 18.41
C GLU A 440 28.60 -31.02 17.38
N TRP A 441 28.95 -30.83 16.11
CA TRP A 441 28.03 -31.05 15.01
C TRP A 441 28.07 -32.53 14.65
N ASP A 442 27.06 -33.30 15.08
CA ASP A 442 26.74 -34.58 14.46
C ASP A 442 26.69 -34.36 12.94
N PHE A 443 27.20 -35.30 12.14
CA PHE A 443 27.26 -35.13 10.69
C PHE A 443 25.85 -34.92 10.13
N ILE A 444 25.43 -33.66 9.97
CA ILE A 444 24.24 -33.27 9.22
C ILE A 444 24.61 -33.57 7.77
N PRO A 445 24.13 -34.67 7.18
CA PRO A 445 24.59 -35.08 5.87
C PRO A 445 24.15 -34.03 4.88
N TYR A 446 25.12 -33.36 4.27
CA TYR A 446 24.86 -32.50 3.14
C TYR A 446 24.67 -33.36 1.90
N HIS A 447 23.47 -33.93 1.75
CA HIS A 447 23.07 -34.63 0.55
C HIS A 447 22.70 -33.60 -0.53
N GLY A 448 23.51 -33.53 -1.60
CA GLY A 448 23.21 -32.73 -2.80
C GLY A 448 24.07 -31.47 -2.97
N LYS A 449 23.95 -30.86 -4.15
CA LYS A 449 24.67 -29.63 -4.54
C LYS A 449 24.08 -28.35 -3.93
N LYS A 450 22.90 -28.42 -3.28
CA LYS A 450 22.21 -27.26 -2.72
C LYS A 450 23.04 -26.58 -1.64
N MET A 451 23.27 -25.28 -1.82
CA MET A 451 23.99 -24.41 -0.90
C MET A 451 23.18 -23.12 -0.73
N GLY A 452 23.09 -22.59 0.49
CA GLY A 452 22.48 -21.30 0.75
C GLY A 452 21.11 -21.38 1.43
N PHE A 453 20.22 -20.43 1.12
CA PHE A 453 18.98 -20.20 1.88
C PHE A 453 18.01 -21.40 1.86
N VAL A 454 17.80 -22.02 0.69
CA VAL A 454 16.85 -23.13 0.54
C VAL A 454 17.27 -24.35 1.36
N LYS A 455 18.57 -24.61 1.46
CA LYS A 455 19.11 -25.65 2.34
C LYS A 455 18.79 -25.39 3.82
N THR A 456 18.89 -24.13 4.24
CA THR A 456 18.51 -23.75 5.61
C THR A 456 17.02 -24.01 5.85
N ILE A 457 16.18 -23.71 4.86
CA ILE A 457 14.74 -24.01 4.92
C ILE A 457 14.52 -25.52 5.03
N ASP A 458 15.13 -26.35 4.18
CA ASP A 458 15.00 -27.82 4.22
C ASP A 458 15.36 -28.41 5.60
N GLN A 459 16.39 -27.86 6.25
CA GLN A 459 16.95 -28.38 7.51
C GLN A 459 16.52 -27.57 8.74
N LEU A 460 15.49 -26.74 8.62
CA LEU A 460 15.11 -25.76 9.64
C LEU A 460 14.90 -26.38 11.03
N GLY A 461 14.24 -27.55 11.08
CA GLY A 461 13.97 -28.25 12.34
C GLY A 461 15.21 -28.79 13.05
N GLU A 462 16.30 -29.05 12.32
CA GLU A 462 17.58 -29.44 12.91
C GLU A 462 18.42 -28.21 13.26
N LEU A 463 18.44 -27.20 12.38
CA LEU A 463 19.31 -26.03 12.54
C LEU A 463 18.84 -25.06 13.61
N MET A 464 17.53 -24.76 13.70
CA MET A 464 17.01 -23.74 14.61
C MET A 464 17.43 -23.98 16.07
N PRO A 465 17.21 -25.17 16.67
CA PRO A 465 17.63 -25.39 18.06
C PRO A 465 19.14 -25.30 18.26
N LEU A 466 19.93 -25.73 17.26
CA LEU A 466 21.39 -25.73 17.32
C LEU A 466 22.01 -24.31 17.23
N PHE A 467 21.26 -23.35 16.73
CA PHE A 467 21.63 -21.93 16.61
C PHE A 467 20.89 -21.02 17.59
N GLY A 468 19.98 -21.54 18.41
CA GLY A 468 19.28 -20.78 19.44
C GLY A 468 18.06 -20.03 18.96
N TYR A 469 17.39 -20.59 17.95
CA TYR A 469 16.07 -20.14 17.48
C TYR A 469 15.02 -21.19 17.78
N ASP A 470 13.78 -20.74 17.91
CA ASP A 470 12.60 -21.58 18.03
C ASP A 470 11.41 -20.97 17.26
N ALA A 471 10.36 -21.76 17.05
CA ALA A 471 9.21 -21.38 16.25
C ALA A 471 7.90 -21.57 17.03
N SER A 472 6.99 -20.61 16.90
CA SER A 472 5.65 -20.70 17.50
C SER A 472 4.70 -21.61 16.70
N ILE A 473 5.10 -22.01 15.48
CA ILE A 473 4.34 -22.87 14.58
C ILE A 473 5.13 -24.11 14.17
N PRO A 474 4.46 -25.19 13.69
CA PRO A 474 5.17 -26.37 13.21
C PRO A 474 6.17 -26.04 12.10
N VAL A 475 7.40 -26.54 12.24
CA VAL A 475 8.53 -26.29 11.32
C VAL A 475 8.14 -26.43 9.85
N LYS A 476 7.36 -27.46 9.49
CA LYS A 476 6.94 -27.68 8.10
C LYS A 476 6.12 -26.51 7.51
N ARG A 477 5.29 -25.86 8.33
CA ARG A 477 4.52 -24.68 7.90
C ARG A 477 5.42 -23.45 7.79
N LEU A 478 6.31 -23.27 8.76
CA LEU A 478 7.31 -22.20 8.74
C LEU A 478 8.22 -22.29 7.51
N GLN A 479 8.64 -23.50 7.11
CA GLN A 479 9.41 -23.73 5.89
C GLN A 479 8.74 -23.14 4.65
N HIS A 480 7.42 -23.34 4.51
CA HIS A 480 6.66 -22.79 3.40
C HIS A 480 6.59 -21.25 3.45
N ILE A 481 6.40 -20.65 4.62
CA ILE A 481 6.36 -19.19 4.78
C ILE A 481 7.73 -18.56 4.47
N LEU A 482 8.82 -19.19 4.91
CA LEU A 482 10.18 -18.73 4.61
C LEU A 482 10.52 -18.89 3.12
N ALA A 483 10.02 -19.96 2.48
CA ALA A 483 10.15 -20.16 1.04
C ALA A 483 9.39 -19.09 0.25
N ASP A 484 8.15 -18.77 0.65
CA ASP A 484 7.39 -17.65 0.08
C ASP A 484 8.16 -16.34 0.22
N TYR A 485 8.67 -16.06 1.42
CA TYR A 485 9.44 -14.84 1.66
C TYR A 485 10.66 -14.73 0.74
N LEU A 486 11.44 -15.80 0.63
CA LEU A 486 12.61 -15.85 -0.23
C LEU A 486 12.25 -15.68 -1.71
N TYR A 487 11.18 -16.33 -2.16
CA TYR A 487 10.70 -16.24 -3.53
C TYR A 487 10.21 -14.84 -3.89
N ILE A 488 9.35 -14.24 -3.06
CA ILE A 488 8.84 -12.87 -3.27
C ILE A 488 9.97 -11.85 -3.20
N ARG A 489 10.92 -12.01 -2.27
CA ARG A 489 12.15 -11.19 -2.22
C ARG A 489 12.95 -11.27 -3.52
N THR A 490 12.99 -12.44 -4.15
CA THR A 490 13.69 -12.66 -5.43
C THR A 490 12.96 -11.92 -6.57
N LEU A 491 11.63 -12.07 -6.67
CA LEU A 491 10.81 -11.30 -7.62
C LEU A 491 10.98 -9.78 -7.45
N ARG A 492 10.99 -9.29 -6.21
CA ARG A 492 11.21 -7.86 -5.90
C ARG A 492 12.57 -7.39 -6.39
N ASN A 493 13.63 -8.15 -6.11
CA ASN A 493 14.98 -7.80 -6.54
C ASN A 493 15.07 -7.71 -8.07
N MET A 494 14.44 -8.65 -8.79
CA MET A 494 14.41 -8.65 -10.26
C MET A 494 13.61 -7.47 -10.81
N ALA A 495 12.46 -7.16 -10.23
CA ALA A 495 11.64 -6.00 -10.62
C ALA A 495 12.40 -4.67 -10.47
N ASN A 496 13.26 -4.55 -9.44
CA ASN A 496 14.07 -3.33 -9.21
C ASN A 496 15.37 -3.29 -10.01
N HIS A 497 15.93 -4.45 -10.40
CA HIS A 497 17.25 -4.57 -11.06
C HIS A 497 17.17 -5.12 -12.48
N ALA A 498 16.17 -4.70 -13.27
CA ALA A 498 15.81 -5.24 -14.60
C ALA A 498 16.92 -5.28 -15.69
N ASN A 499 18.21 -5.07 -15.39
CA ASN A 499 19.32 -5.11 -16.35
C ASN A 499 20.65 -5.72 -15.86
N ASP A 500 20.80 -6.15 -14.60
CA ASP A 500 22.06 -6.76 -14.16
C ASP A 500 21.95 -8.29 -14.09
N SER A 501 22.85 -8.98 -14.80
CA SER A 501 22.93 -10.44 -14.83
C SER A 501 22.90 -11.02 -13.41
N SER A 502 21.98 -11.95 -13.16
CA SER A 502 21.82 -12.59 -11.86
C SER A 502 23.14 -13.16 -11.34
N THR A 503 23.46 -12.85 -10.07
CA THR A 503 24.68 -13.37 -9.44
C THR A 503 24.62 -14.90 -9.34
N ALA A 504 25.77 -15.56 -9.23
CA ALA A 504 25.81 -17.02 -9.07
C ALA A 504 24.94 -17.51 -7.90
N ASP A 505 24.88 -16.73 -6.80
CA ASP A 505 24.02 -17.02 -5.65
C ASP A 505 22.54 -16.87 -5.98
N GLN A 506 22.14 -15.88 -6.78
CA GLN A 506 20.76 -15.72 -7.24
C GLN A 506 20.33 -16.87 -8.14
N LYS A 507 21.19 -17.31 -9.06
CA LYS A 507 20.90 -18.47 -9.93
C LYS A 507 20.69 -19.75 -9.14
N GLN A 508 21.51 -20.00 -8.12
CA GLN A 508 21.31 -21.17 -7.25
C GLN A 508 20.00 -21.10 -6.47
N ILE A 509 19.63 -19.91 -5.97
CA ILE A 509 18.34 -19.69 -5.29
C ILE A 509 17.18 -19.99 -6.24
N LEU A 510 17.25 -19.54 -7.49
CA LEU A 510 16.24 -19.78 -8.51
C LEU A 510 16.07 -21.28 -8.81
N GLU A 511 17.17 -21.99 -9.06
CA GLU A 511 17.16 -23.44 -9.29
C GLU A 511 16.54 -24.20 -8.09
N ASP A 512 16.91 -23.82 -6.87
CA ASP A 512 16.42 -24.48 -5.67
C ASP A 512 14.93 -24.20 -5.39
N LEU A 513 14.43 -23.00 -5.75
CA LEU A 513 13.01 -22.62 -5.59
C LEU A 513 12.11 -23.30 -6.63
N VAL A 514 12.61 -23.59 -7.84
CA VAL A 514 11.88 -24.39 -8.84
C VAL A 514 11.62 -25.81 -8.32
N GLU A 515 12.56 -26.40 -7.59
CA GLU A 515 12.32 -27.69 -6.92
C GLU A 515 11.23 -27.64 -5.85
N TYR A 516 10.95 -26.46 -5.30
CA TYR A 516 9.83 -26.17 -4.40
C TYR A 516 8.51 -25.87 -5.11
N GLN A 517 8.43 -26.14 -6.42
CA GLN A 517 7.26 -25.89 -7.27
C GLN A 517 6.91 -24.41 -7.46
N TYR A 518 7.84 -23.50 -7.15
CA TYR A 518 7.68 -22.11 -7.59
C TYR A 518 8.01 -22.01 -9.09
N PRO A 519 7.24 -21.22 -9.85
CA PRO A 519 7.58 -20.96 -11.25
C PRO A 519 8.88 -20.19 -11.35
N ASP A 520 9.57 -20.27 -12.49
CA ASP A 520 10.78 -19.50 -12.73
C ASP A 520 10.45 -17.99 -12.68
N PRO A 521 11.04 -17.22 -11.75
CA PRO A 521 10.88 -15.77 -11.68
C PRO A 521 11.12 -15.00 -12.98
N GLU A 522 11.93 -15.53 -13.91
CA GLU A 522 12.14 -14.91 -15.24
C GLU A 522 10.94 -15.10 -16.18
N GLU A 523 10.11 -16.12 -15.96
CA GLU A 523 8.95 -16.44 -16.79
C GLU A 523 7.62 -15.91 -16.22
N VAL A 524 7.64 -15.38 -14.99
CA VAL A 524 6.44 -14.96 -14.26
C VAL A 524 6.01 -13.54 -14.63
N GLY A 525 4.81 -13.42 -15.19
CA GLY A 525 4.17 -12.13 -15.47
C GLY A 525 3.58 -11.47 -14.22
N SER A 526 3.25 -10.17 -14.32
CA SER A 526 2.73 -9.37 -13.19
C SER A 526 1.48 -9.97 -12.54
N ALA A 527 0.54 -10.48 -13.33
CA ALA A 527 -0.69 -11.09 -12.83
C ALA A 527 -0.42 -12.37 -12.02
N GLU A 528 0.57 -13.16 -12.40
CA GLU A 528 0.94 -14.37 -11.69
C GLU A 528 1.74 -14.07 -10.42
N ALA A 529 2.69 -13.13 -10.50
CA ALA A 529 3.38 -12.62 -9.31
C ALA A 529 2.40 -12.07 -8.26
N GLY A 530 1.37 -11.33 -8.69
CA GLY A 530 0.30 -10.86 -7.81
C GLY A 530 -0.45 -12.01 -7.13
N ARG A 531 -0.80 -13.07 -7.86
CA ARG A 531 -1.45 -14.26 -7.28
C ARG A 531 -0.56 -14.98 -6.26
N LEU A 532 0.72 -15.18 -6.57
CA LEU A 532 1.68 -15.80 -5.65
C LEU A 532 1.86 -14.98 -4.38
N LEU A 533 1.89 -13.65 -4.51
CA LEU A 533 1.96 -12.74 -3.37
C LEU A 533 0.72 -12.81 -2.48
N ILE A 534 -0.48 -12.88 -3.06
CA ILE A 534 -1.72 -13.10 -2.30
C ILE A 534 -1.69 -14.43 -1.54
N GLN A 535 -1.26 -15.52 -2.20
CA GLN A 535 -1.15 -16.83 -1.55
C GLN A 535 -0.18 -16.83 -0.37
N ALA A 536 0.96 -16.14 -0.50
CA ALA A 536 1.92 -15.96 0.58
C ALA A 536 1.31 -15.18 1.75
N VAL A 537 0.60 -14.08 1.46
CA VAL A 537 -0.10 -13.27 2.46
C VAL A 537 -1.18 -14.06 3.19
N GLU A 538 -2.00 -14.83 2.48
CA GLU A 538 -3.05 -15.67 3.07
C GLU A 538 -2.47 -16.76 3.98
N ARG A 539 -1.36 -17.39 3.57
CA ARG A 539 -0.68 -18.41 4.39
C ARG A 539 -0.11 -17.81 5.66
N LEU A 540 0.48 -16.62 5.58
CA LEU A 540 0.99 -15.91 6.74
C LEU A 540 -0.14 -15.49 7.69
N GLU A 541 -1.21 -14.90 7.16
CA GLU A 541 -2.38 -14.48 7.93
C GLU A 541 -3.00 -15.64 8.71
N GLN A 542 -3.10 -16.82 8.09
CA GLN A 542 -3.62 -18.02 8.74
C GLN A 542 -2.82 -18.42 9.99
N GLU A 543 -1.50 -18.25 9.98
CA GLU A 543 -0.66 -18.64 11.12
C GLU A 543 -0.57 -17.54 12.19
N LEU A 544 -0.78 -16.26 11.83
CA LEU A 544 -0.75 -15.14 12.78
C LEU A 544 -2.03 -14.97 13.61
N TYR A 545 -3.18 -15.41 13.09
CA TYR A 545 -4.50 -15.18 13.71
C TYR A 545 -5.28 -16.46 14.06
N GLN A 546 -4.59 -17.61 14.10
CA GLN A 546 -5.09 -18.86 14.70
C GLN A 546 -4.83 -18.87 16.21
#